data_AF-A0A934T992-F1
#
_entry.id   AF-A0A934T992-F1
#
_cell.length_a   1.000
_cell.length_b   1.000
_cell.length_c   1.000
_cell.angle_alpha   90.00
_cell.angle_beta   90.00
_cell.angle_gamma   90.00
#
_symmetry.space_group_name_H-M   'P 1'
#
loop_
_entity.id
_entity.type
_entity.pdbx_description
1 polymer ?
#
loop_
_entity_poly.entity_id
_entity_poly.type
_entity_poly.pdbx_seq_one_letter_code
_entity_poly.pdbx_strand_id
1 'polypeptide(L)'
;MNLRYIYLLPILLLAFFACGSDDSTSTGVLRYAESKIEEPFKLYTGGSAGAIECDTTNKLKIVDYISSSIYENYSNTTIAFPAENQILITLAQGGVKPEKSLCKFENGSLFIHTGEKYQYFGEGGINSLAIRQHYVGYKTGEGTFRLRQIEPQKEVTAEEVASYSSFGSLENMKLEEDTLVWCTRVSYFR
;
A
#
# COMPACT_ATOMS: atom_id res chain seq x y z
N MET A 1 27.86 55.48 -41.29
CA MET A 1 26.94 54.39 -40.88
C MET A 1 27.76 53.10 -40.79
N ASN A 2 28.21 52.74 -39.60
CA ASN A 2 29.21 51.67 -39.40
C ASN A 2 28.52 50.29 -39.35
N LEU A 3 28.61 49.52 -40.44
CA LEU A 3 28.29 48.10 -40.48
C LEU A 3 29.37 47.28 -39.76
N ARG A 4 29.34 47.24 -38.42
CA ARG A 4 30.27 46.38 -37.64
C ARG A 4 29.62 45.42 -36.66
N TYR A 5 28.28 45.28 -36.66
CA TYR A 5 27.57 44.45 -35.68
C TYR A 5 26.59 43.42 -36.26
N ILE A 6 26.81 42.94 -37.50
CA ILE A 6 25.91 41.96 -38.15
C ILE A 6 26.26 40.49 -37.83
N TYR A 7 27.40 40.22 -37.18
CA TYR A 7 27.83 38.84 -36.89
C TYR A 7 27.57 38.35 -35.45
N LEU A 8 26.94 39.17 -34.59
CA LEU A 8 26.61 38.75 -33.21
C LEU A 8 25.20 38.18 -33.06
N LEU A 9 24.33 38.34 -34.07
CA LEU A 9 22.95 37.85 -34.02
C LEU A 9 22.79 36.32 -34.25
N PRO A 10 23.60 35.61 -35.07
CA PRO A 10 23.38 34.18 -35.30
C PRO A 10 23.94 33.29 -34.17
N ILE A 11 24.83 33.80 -33.31
CA ILE A 11 25.37 33.05 -32.16
C ILE A 11 24.37 33.05 -30.99
N LEU A 12 23.55 34.11 -30.85
CA LEU A 12 22.52 34.18 -29.80
C LEU A 12 21.31 33.26 -30.07
N LEU A 13 21.08 32.89 -31.34
CA LEU A 13 19.99 31.97 -31.72
C LEU A 13 20.35 30.49 -31.56
N LEU A 14 21.64 30.14 -31.52
CA LEU A 14 22.10 28.76 -31.26
C LEU A 14 22.19 28.43 -29.77
N ALA A 15 22.11 29.43 -28.88
CA ALA A 15 22.07 29.21 -27.43
C ALA A 15 20.69 28.74 -26.91
N PHE A 16 19.64 28.73 -27.75
CA PHE A 16 18.29 28.30 -27.36
C PHE A 16 17.93 26.86 -27.77
N PHE A 17 18.85 26.11 -28.39
CA PHE A 17 18.62 24.70 -28.78
C PHE A 17 19.50 23.70 -28.01
N ALA A 18 20.15 24.14 -26.93
CA ALA A 18 20.87 23.26 -26.01
C ALA A 18 20.21 23.26 -24.62
N CYS A 19 18.88 23.18 -24.56
CA CYS A 19 18.26 22.36 -23.52
C CYS A 19 18.26 20.94 -24.08
N GLY A 20 19.33 20.21 -23.80
CA GLY A 20 19.30 18.76 -23.90
C GLY A 20 18.05 18.29 -23.17
N SER A 21 17.33 17.38 -23.81
CA SER A 21 16.31 16.58 -23.15
C SER A 21 17.00 15.84 -22.01
N ASP A 22 16.99 16.45 -20.83
CA ASP A 22 16.94 15.69 -19.60
C ASP A 22 15.63 14.90 -19.68
N ASP A 23 15.69 13.75 -20.32
CA ASP A 23 14.89 12.60 -19.88
C ASP A 23 15.43 12.25 -18.49
N SER A 24 15.10 13.12 -17.53
CA SER A 24 15.23 12.89 -16.12
C SER A 24 14.24 11.77 -15.79
N THR A 25 14.69 10.54 -15.98
CA THR A 25 14.10 9.34 -15.35
C THR A 25 14.26 9.37 -13.82
N SER A 26 14.42 10.55 -13.21
CA SER A 26 14.16 10.80 -11.79
C SER A 26 12.72 11.28 -11.61
N THR A 27 11.77 10.44 -11.99
CA THR A 27 10.39 10.54 -11.53
C THR A 27 10.35 10.38 -10.01
N GLY A 28 9.90 11.45 -9.35
CA GLY A 28 9.31 11.56 -8.01
C GLY A 28 9.82 10.62 -6.93
N VAL A 29 10.61 11.15 -5.99
CA VAL A 29 10.69 10.55 -4.65
C VAL A 29 9.33 10.77 -3.98
N LEU A 30 8.53 9.71 -3.88
CA LEU A 30 7.23 9.76 -3.21
C LEU A 30 7.45 9.78 -1.70
N ARG A 31 6.72 10.64 -1.01
CA ARG A 31 6.75 10.74 0.45
C ARG A 31 5.43 10.28 1.02
N TYR A 32 5.50 9.62 2.17
CA TYR A 32 4.29 9.29 2.93
C TYR A 32 3.45 10.55 3.18
N ALA A 33 2.17 10.49 2.84
CA ALA A 33 1.21 11.56 3.04
C ALA A 33 0.28 11.26 4.22
N GLU A 34 -0.43 10.14 4.15
CA GLU A 34 -1.40 9.72 5.16
C GLU A 34 -1.76 8.24 5.00
N SER A 35 -2.41 7.68 6.01
CA SER A 35 -3.04 6.37 5.91
C SER A 35 -4.48 6.42 6.36
N LYS A 36 -5.34 5.66 5.68
CA LYS A 36 -6.77 5.54 5.99
C LYS A 36 -7.18 4.09 6.01
N ILE A 37 -8.18 3.77 6.82
CA ILE A 37 -8.88 2.50 6.73
C ILE A 37 -9.95 2.63 5.65
N GLU A 38 -10.07 1.65 4.78
CA GLU A 38 -11.19 1.57 3.84
C GLU A 38 -12.46 1.23 4.62
N GLU A 39 -13.47 2.07 4.46
CA GLU A 39 -14.78 1.88 5.07
C GLU A 39 -15.80 1.39 4.01
N PRO A 40 -16.74 0.51 4.39
CA PRO A 40 -16.83 -0.15 5.69
C PRO A 40 -15.80 -1.28 5.83
N PHE A 41 -15.27 -1.47 7.04
CA PHE A 41 -14.58 -2.71 7.37
C PHE A 41 -15.60 -3.86 7.49
N LYS A 42 -15.12 -5.10 7.48
CA LYS A 42 -15.96 -6.29 7.48
C LYS A 42 -15.89 -7.01 8.82
N LEU A 43 -17.04 -7.47 9.31
CA LEU A 43 -17.21 -8.12 10.61
C LEU A 43 -18.19 -9.28 10.46
N TYR A 44 -17.83 -10.41 11.04
CA TYR A 44 -18.65 -11.60 11.09
C TYR A 44 -18.71 -12.11 12.53
N THR A 45 -19.88 -12.57 12.93
CA THR A 45 -20.10 -13.31 14.18
C THR A 45 -20.45 -14.76 13.86
N GLY A 46 -20.12 -15.69 14.75
CA GLY A 46 -20.51 -17.08 14.55
C GLY A 46 -22.01 -17.32 14.77
N GLY A 47 -22.45 -18.50 14.35
CA GLY A 47 -23.83 -18.93 14.46
C GLY A 47 -23.97 -20.42 14.15
N SER A 48 -25.13 -20.99 14.42
CA SER A 48 -25.37 -22.43 14.22
C SER A 48 -25.11 -22.88 12.77
N ALA A 49 -25.39 -22.02 11.80
CA ALA A 49 -25.14 -22.25 10.37
C ALA A 49 -23.73 -21.85 9.90
N GLY A 50 -22.87 -21.29 10.77
CA GLY A 50 -21.60 -20.67 10.41
C GLY A 50 -21.64 -19.15 10.60
N ALA A 51 -20.66 -18.48 10.01
CA ALA A 51 -20.50 -17.03 10.13
C ALA A 51 -21.69 -16.24 9.55
N ILE A 52 -22.05 -15.15 10.21
CA ILE A 52 -23.08 -14.20 9.81
C ILE A 52 -22.42 -12.84 9.66
N GLU A 53 -22.53 -12.22 8.48
CA GLU A 53 -21.99 -10.88 8.24
C GLU A 53 -22.78 -9.82 9.02
N CYS A 54 -22.07 -8.87 9.63
CA CYS A 54 -22.65 -7.75 10.35
C CYS A 54 -22.78 -6.53 9.44
N ASP A 55 -24.01 -6.10 9.12
CA ASP A 55 -24.27 -4.99 8.20
C ASP A 55 -24.05 -3.57 8.77
N THR A 56 -23.65 -3.46 10.05
CA THR A 56 -23.61 -2.17 10.78
C THR A 56 -22.21 -1.69 11.16
N THR A 57 -21.18 -2.16 10.46
CA THR A 57 -19.78 -1.77 10.73
C THR A 57 -19.51 -0.28 10.55
N ASN A 58 -20.33 0.43 9.78
CA ASN A 58 -20.28 1.89 9.63
C ASN A 58 -20.57 2.68 10.94
N LYS A 59 -21.13 2.03 11.96
CA LYS A 59 -21.39 2.64 13.28
C LYS A 59 -20.36 2.24 14.33
N LEU A 60 -19.43 1.36 13.96
CA LEU A 60 -18.44 0.78 14.86
C LEU A 60 -17.08 1.39 14.59
N LYS A 61 -16.18 1.33 15.57
CA LYS A 61 -14.80 1.78 15.39
C LYS A 61 -13.92 0.57 15.20
N ILE A 62 -13.17 0.54 14.10
CA ILE A 62 -12.24 -0.56 13.82
C ILE A 62 -11.21 -0.76 14.95
N VAL A 63 -10.83 0.30 15.66
CA VAL A 63 -9.88 0.25 16.79
C VAL A 63 -10.38 -0.57 17.98
N ASP A 64 -11.69 -0.81 18.07
CA ASP A 64 -12.28 -1.66 19.12
C ASP A 64 -11.99 -3.15 18.85
N TYR A 65 -11.62 -3.50 17.60
CA TYR A 65 -11.37 -4.87 17.16
C TYR A 65 -9.94 -5.12 16.68
N ILE A 66 -9.33 -4.14 16.00
CA ILE A 66 -7.98 -4.21 15.47
C ILE A 66 -7.19 -3.01 16.01
N SER A 67 -6.30 -3.29 16.96
CA SER A 67 -5.42 -2.28 17.53
C SER A 67 -4.53 -1.65 16.47
N SER A 68 -4.41 -0.32 16.48
CA SER A 68 -3.52 0.41 15.58
C SER A 68 -2.04 0.09 15.76
N SER A 69 -1.66 -0.56 16.87
CA SER A 69 -0.29 -0.96 17.16
C SER A 69 0.28 -2.00 16.19
N ILE A 70 -0.58 -2.73 15.46
CA ILE A 70 -0.13 -3.73 14.48
C ILE A 70 0.08 -3.13 13.09
N TYR A 71 -0.35 -1.88 12.87
CA TYR A 71 -0.25 -1.24 11.57
C TYR A 71 1.20 -0.89 11.26
N GLU A 72 1.60 -1.12 10.02
CA GLU A 72 2.93 -0.72 9.59
C GLU A 72 3.03 0.81 9.58
N ASN A 73 4.12 1.32 10.12
CA ASN A 73 4.35 2.74 10.23
C ASN A 73 5.18 3.23 9.04
N TYR A 74 4.53 3.96 8.14
CA TYR A 74 5.18 4.63 7.02
C TYR A 74 5.57 6.08 7.31
N SER A 75 5.43 6.54 8.55
CA SER A 75 5.88 7.88 8.94
C SER A 75 7.36 8.01 8.63
N ASN A 76 7.72 9.03 7.84
CA ASN A 76 9.08 9.28 7.37
C ASN A 76 9.62 8.24 6.35
N THR A 77 8.74 7.49 5.69
CA THR A 77 9.11 6.62 4.57
C THR A 77 9.06 7.39 3.25
N THR A 78 10.06 7.16 2.40
CA THR A 78 10.09 7.61 1.02
C THR A 78 10.26 6.44 0.06
N ILE A 79 9.60 6.51 -1.09
CA ILE A 79 9.66 5.50 -2.15
C ILE A 79 10.20 6.17 -3.40
N ALA A 80 11.20 5.55 -4.03
CA ALA A 80 11.76 6.02 -5.29
C ALA A 80 11.84 4.88 -6.30
N PHE A 81 11.80 5.24 -7.58
CA PHE A 81 11.91 4.31 -8.71
C PHE A 81 13.16 4.66 -9.53
N PRO A 82 14.36 4.28 -9.06
CA PRO A 82 15.63 4.75 -9.64
C PRO A 82 15.92 4.19 -11.04
N ALA A 83 15.21 3.13 -11.45
CA ALA A 83 15.32 2.53 -12.77
C ALA A 83 14.01 1.79 -13.10
N GLU A 84 13.84 1.45 -14.37
CA GLU A 84 12.77 0.56 -14.81
C GLU A 84 12.84 -0.75 -14.00
N ASN A 85 11.71 -1.15 -13.42
CA ASN A 85 11.55 -2.33 -12.58
C ASN A 85 12.32 -2.35 -11.25
N GLN A 86 12.76 -1.19 -10.74
CA GLN A 86 13.40 -1.11 -9.42
C GLN A 86 12.62 -0.19 -8.50
N ILE A 87 12.38 -0.66 -7.26
CA ILE A 87 11.85 0.14 -6.17
C ILE A 87 12.89 0.26 -5.07
N LEU A 88 12.99 1.47 -4.51
CA LEU A 88 13.84 1.79 -3.37
C LEU A 88 12.98 2.39 -2.26
N ILE A 89 12.94 1.75 -1.11
CA ILE A 89 12.21 2.22 0.08
C ILE A 89 13.24 2.70 1.10
N THR A 90 13.11 3.95 1.53
CA THR A 90 14.02 4.56 2.51
C THR A 90 13.23 5.08 3.69
N LEU A 91 13.72 4.81 4.89
CA LEU A 91 13.23 5.39 6.14
C LEU A 91 14.15 6.54 6.50
N ALA A 92 13.61 7.73 6.78
CA ALA A 92 14.40 8.87 7.26
C ALA A 92 14.78 8.70 8.75
N GLN A 93 15.44 7.59 9.06
CA GLN A 93 16.02 7.26 10.35
C GLN A 93 17.50 6.94 10.16
N GLY A 94 18.36 7.57 10.97
CA GLY A 94 19.80 7.38 10.87
C GLY A 94 20.19 5.91 11.05
N GLY A 95 21.01 5.39 10.14
CA GLY A 95 21.54 4.03 10.21
C GLY A 95 20.67 2.93 9.60
N VAL A 96 19.45 3.24 9.14
CA VAL A 96 18.62 2.27 8.40
C VAL A 96 19.07 2.25 6.93
N LYS A 97 19.45 1.08 6.44
CA LYS A 97 19.80 0.91 5.02
C LYS A 97 18.53 0.93 4.17
N PRO A 98 18.54 1.62 3.01
CA PRO A 98 17.44 1.52 2.06
C PRO A 98 17.17 0.08 1.63
N GLU A 99 15.89 -0.27 1.51
CA GLU A 99 15.45 -1.55 0.97
C GLU A 99 15.27 -1.43 -0.54
N LYS A 100 15.83 -2.39 -1.28
CA LYS A 100 15.78 -2.42 -2.74
C LYS A 100 15.18 -3.74 -3.20
N SER A 101 14.20 -3.64 -4.10
CA SER A 101 13.54 -4.81 -4.69
C SER A 101 13.28 -4.60 -6.17
N LEU A 102 13.08 -5.71 -6.89
CA LEU A 102 12.51 -5.65 -8.23
C LEU A 102 11.00 -5.38 -8.11
N CYS A 103 10.47 -4.54 -8.98
CA CYS A 103 9.05 -4.26 -9.05
C CYS A 103 8.56 -4.25 -10.50
N LYS A 104 7.25 -4.30 -10.69
CA LYS A 104 6.60 -4.05 -11.97
C LYS A 104 5.26 -3.36 -11.75
N PHE A 105 4.81 -2.61 -12.73
CA PHE A 105 3.46 -2.06 -12.76
C PHE A 105 2.65 -2.77 -13.84
N GLU A 106 1.48 -3.31 -13.47
CA GLU A 106 0.56 -3.96 -14.40
C GLU A 106 -0.84 -3.45 -14.14
N ASN A 107 -1.51 -2.90 -15.16
CA ASN A 107 -2.88 -2.36 -15.07
C ASN A 107 -3.09 -1.37 -13.91
N GLY A 108 -2.09 -0.53 -13.64
CA GLY A 108 -2.14 0.46 -12.55
C GLY A 108 -1.85 -0.12 -11.16
N SER A 109 -1.47 -1.39 -11.05
CA SER A 109 -1.11 -2.04 -9.78
C SER A 109 0.40 -2.25 -9.67
N LEU A 110 0.96 -1.96 -8.49
CA LEU A 110 2.35 -2.24 -8.14
C LEU A 110 2.48 -3.69 -7.66
N PHE A 111 3.45 -4.39 -8.22
CA PHE A 111 3.92 -5.67 -7.72
C PHE A 111 5.40 -5.60 -7.34
N ILE A 112 5.78 -6.20 -6.22
CA ILE A 112 7.16 -6.32 -5.75
C ILE A 112 7.56 -7.80 -5.74
N HIS A 113 8.76 -8.09 -6.22
CA HIS A 113 9.30 -9.44 -6.26
C HIS A 113 9.84 -9.85 -4.88
N THR A 114 9.28 -10.90 -4.29
CA THR A 114 9.67 -11.41 -2.95
C THR A 114 10.77 -12.47 -2.99
N GLY A 115 11.33 -12.74 -4.17
CA GLY A 115 12.34 -13.78 -4.40
C GLY A 115 11.77 -15.00 -5.12
N GLU A 116 10.50 -15.30 -4.89
CA GLU A 116 9.80 -16.44 -5.51
C GLU A 116 8.73 -16.01 -6.50
N LYS A 117 8.01 -14.93 -6.18
CA LYS A 117 6.86 -14.44 -6.95
C LYS A 117 6.81 -12.91 -6.95
N TYR A 118 6.15 -12.36 -7.96
CA TYR A 118 5.66 -10.99 -7.89
C TYR A 118 4.40 -10.97 -7.03
N GLN A 119 4.48 -10.27 -5.91
CA GLN A 119 3.36 -10.08 -4.99
C GLN A 119 2.77 -8.70 -5.19
N TYR A 120 1.45 -8.59 -5.12
CA TYR A 120 0.74 -7.32 -5.17
C TYR A 120 1.11 -6.45 -3.95
N PHE A 121 1.24 -5.13 -4.10
CA PHE A 121 1.51 -4.23 -2.96
C PHE A 121 0.60 -2.98 -2.93
N GLY A 122 0.05 -2.55 -4.05
CA GLY A 122 -0.78 -1.36 -4.08
C GLY A 122 -1.20 -0.91 -5.46
N GLU A 123 -1.84 0.24 -5.53
CA GLU A 123 -2.31 0.87 -6.78
C GLU A 123 -1.58 2.19 -7.04
N GLY A 124 -1.47 2.57 -8.30
CA GLY A 124 -0.90 3.82 -8.76
C GLY A 124 0.31 3.62 -9.68
N GLY A 125 1.29 4.49 -9.54
CA GLY A 125 2.45 4.57 -10.41
C GLY A 125 3.60 5.32 -9.77
N ILE A 126 4.60 5.64 -10.58
CA ILE A 126 5.84 6.30 -10.14
C ILE A 126 5.66 7.72 -9.59
N ASN A 127 4.48 8.33 -9.80
CA ASN A 127 4.16 9.70 -9.35
C ASN A 127 3.18 9.72 -8.16
N SER A 128 2.55 8.59 -7.83
CA SER A 128 1.62 8.48 -6.71
C SER A 128 1.34 7.01 -6.46
N LEU A 129 1.43 6.57 -5.22
CA LEU A 129 1.23 5.16 -4.85
C LEU A 129 0.32 5.05 -3.63
N ALA A 130 -0.61 4.10 -3.67
CA ALA A 130 -1.50 3.73 -2.58
C ALA A 130 -1.16 2.28 -2.16
N ILE A 131 -0.33 2.13 -1.13
CA ILE A 131 0.03 0.80 -0.59
C ILE A 131 -1.17 0.25 0.19
N ARG A 132 -1.60 -0.97 -0.14
CA ARG A 132 -2.72 -1.65 0.52
C ARG A 132 -2.20 -2.72 1.47
N GLN A 133 -2.71 -2.71 2.69
CA GLN A 133 -2.35 -3.66 3.74
C GLN A 133 -3.61 -4.19 4.38
N HIS A 134 -3.69 -5.50 4.57
CA HIS A 134 -4.88 -6.13 5.15
C HIS A 134 -4.57 -6.64 6.55
N TYR A 135 -5.47 -6.33 7.47
CA TYR A 135 -5.35 -6.72 8.86
C TYR A 135 -6.58 -7.50 9.27
N VAL A 136 -6.36 -8.61 9.96
CA VAL A 136 -7.39 -9.53 10.44
C VAL A 136 -7.33 -9.57 11.95
N GLY A 137 -8.50 -9.49 12.58
CA GLY A 137 -8.70 -9.75 13.99
C GLY A 137 -9.69 -10.89 14.17
N TYR A 138 -9.40 -11.84 15.06
CA TYR A 138 -10.34 -12.91 15.38
C TYR A 138 -10.28 -13.35 16.83
N LYS A 139 -11.40 -13.84 17.36
CA LYS A 139 -11.47 -14.51 18.66
C LYS A 139 -12.45 -15.66 18.59
N THR A 140 -12.19 -16.71 19.35
CA THR A 140 -13.10 -17.86 19.52
C THR A 140 -13.74 -17.76 20.90
N GLY A 141 -15.06 -17.89 20.97
CA GLY A 141 -15.80 -17.74 22.23
C GLY A 141 -15.58 -16.37 22.90
N GLU A 142 -15.49 -16.38 24.24
CA GLU A 142 -15.13 -15.21 25.07
C GLU A 142 -13.61 -14.92 25.10
N GLY A 143 -12.84 -15.51 24.19
CA GLY A 143 -11.39 -15.34 24.14
C GLY A 143 -10.93 -13.93 23.77
N THR A 144 -9.62 -13.71 23.85
CA THR A 144 -8.98 -12.45 23.43
C THR A 144 -8.80 -12.39 21.91
N PHE A 145 -8.90 -11.19 21.34
CA PHE A 145 -8.56 -10.97 19.93
C PHE A 145 -7.11 -11.32 19.62
N ARG A 146 -6.95 -12.10 18.55
CA ARG A 146 -5.68 -12.36 17.88
C ARG A 146 -5.65 -11.51 16.63
N LEU A 147 -4.56 -10.79 16.45
CA LEU A 147 -4.38 -9.84 15.37
C LEU A 147 -3.26 -10.28 14.44
N ARG A 148 -3.46 -10.09 13.14
CA ARG A 148 -2.49 -10.48 12.11
C ARG A 148 -2.56 -9.56 10.90
N GLN A 149 -1.40 -9.23 10.34
CA GLN A 149 -1.30 -8.73 8.96
C GLN A 149 -1.22 -9.93 8.01
N ILE A 150 -2.03 -9.93 6.96
CA ILE A 150 -2.03 -10.99 5.95
C ILE A 150 -1.27 -10.55 4.70
N GLU A 151 -1.01 -11.49 3.79
CA GLU A 151 -0.33 -11.19 2.54
C GLU A 151 -1.04 -10.05 1.78
N PRO A 152 -0.30 -9.04 1.29
CA PRO A 152 -0.84 -8.05 0.38
C PRO A 152 -1.50 -8.67 -0.85
N GLN A 153 -2.74 -8.28 -1.10
CA GLN A 153 -3.58 -8.72 -2.20
C GLN A 153 -4.41 -7.53 -2.72
N LYS A 154 -4.91 -7.59 -3.95
CA LYS A 154 -5.70 -6.47 -4.48
C LYS A 154 -7.05 -6.40 -3.79
N GLU A 155 -7.73 -7.54 -3.82
CA GLU A 155 -9.01 -7.81 -3.18
C GLU A 155 -8.82 -8.95 -2.18
N VAL A 156 -9.62 -8.94 -1.12
CA VAL A 156 -9.60 -9.96 -0.07
C VAL A 156 -11.03 -10.39 0.22
N THR A 157 -11.26 -11.70 0.18
CA THR A 157 -12.56 -12.32 0.47
C THR A 157 -12.67 -12.77 1.92
N ALA A 158 -13.91 -13.00 2.37
CA ALA A 158 -14.22 -13.44 3.72
C ALA A 158 -13.62 -14.82 4.03
N GLU A 159 -13.69 -15.74 3.07
CA GLU A 159 -13.13 -17.09 3.17
C GLU A 159 -11.60 -17.07 3.24
N GLU A 160 -10.93 -16.23 2.44
CA GLU A 160 -9.49 -16.05 2.55
C GLU A 160 -9.11 -15.56 3.93
N VAL A 161 -9.82 -14.57 4.47
CA VAL A 161 -9.60 -14.05 5.82
C VAL A 161 -9.81 -15.12 6.88
N ALA A 162 -10.86 -15.93 6.75
CA ALA A 162 -11.15 -17.04 7.66
C ALA A 162 -10.00 -18.07 7.67
N SER A 163 -9.32 -18.29 6.54
CA SER A 163 -8.17 -19.20 6.45
C SER A 163 -6.95 -18.73 7.26
N TYR A 164 -6.84 -17.42 7.56
CA TYR A 164 -5.80 -16.87 8.42
C TYR A 164 -6.13 -16.92 9.92
N SER A 165 -7.32 -17.40 10.27
CA SER A 165 -7.81 -17.53 11.64
C SER A 165 -7.78 -18.98 12.13
N SER A 166 -8.13 -19.21 13.40
CA SER A 166 -8.35 -20.56 13.92
C SER A 166 -9.59 -21.27 13.36
N PHE A 167 -10.48 -20.54 12.67
CA PHE A 167 -11.68 -21.11 12.06
C PHE A 167 -11.37 -21.89 10.78
N GLY A 168 -10.37 -21.44 10.00
CA GLY A 168 -10.04 -22.00 8.68
C GLY A 168 -11.06 -21.68 7.58
N SER A 169 -12.35 -21.66 7.91
CA SER A 169 -13.47 -21.30 7.03
C SER A 169 -14.61 -20.65 7.82
N LEU A 170 -15.47 -19.91 7.13
CA LEU A 170 -16.63 -19.24 7.74
C LEU A 170 -17.65 -20.22 8.31
N GLU A 171 -17.82 -21.38 7.68
CA GLU A 171 -18.73 -22.43 8.15
C GLU A 171 -18.36 -22.96 9.54
N ASN A 172 -17.10 -22.84 9.95
CA ASN A 172 -16.60 -23.32 11.23
C ASN A 172 -16.82 -22.33 12.40
N MET A 173 -17.30 -21.11 12.13
CA MET A 173 -17.67 -20.15 13.16
C MET A 173 -19.03 -20.52 13.78
N LYS A 174 -19.01 -21.47 14.73
CA LYS A 174 -20.21 -22.10 15.27
C LYS A 174 -20.71 -21.49 16.58
N LEU A 175 -19.88 -20.74 17.29
CA LEU A 175 -20.25 -20.09 18.55
C LEU A 175 -20.72 -18.66 18.29
N GLU A 176 -21.80 -18.22 18.94
CA GLU A 176 -22.32 -16.85 18.76
C GLU A 176 -21.28 -15.78 19.14
N GLU A 177 -20.36 -16.13 20.04
CA GLU A 177 -19.29 -15.25 20.49
C GLU A 177 -18.04 -15.28 19.58
N ASP A 178 -17.97 -16.21 18.63
CA ASP A 178 -16.91 -16.21 17.61
C ASP A 178 -16.98 -14.92 16.82
N THR A 179 -15.82 -14.30 16.60
CA THR A 179 -15.75 -13.04 15.85
C THR A 179 -14.59 -13.06 14.89
N LEU A 180 -14.84 -12.62 13.66
CA LEU A 180 -13.85 -12.40 12.61
C LEU A 180 -14.06 -10.98 12.07
N VAL A 181 -13.00 -10.19 12.07
CA VAL A 181 -12.99 -8.83 11.53
C VAL A 181 -11.82 -8.69 10.58
N TRP A 182 -11.98 -7.93 9.50
CA TRP A 182 -10.83 -7.44 8.76
C TRP A 182 -11.05 -6.04 8.21
N CYS A 183 -9.93 -5.37 7.96
CA CYS A 183 -9.91 -4.09 7.30
C CYS A 183 -8.72 -3.99 6.34
N THR A 184 -8.90 -3.22 5.28
CA THR A 184 -7.80 -2.75 4.44
C THR A 184 -7.37 -1.38 4.92
N ARG A 185 -6.08 -1.20 5.17
CA ARG A 185 -5.46 0.10 5.38
C ARG A 185 -4.74 0.50 4.10
N VAL A 186 -5.03 1.70 3.61
CA VAL A 186 -4.37 2.29 2.46
C VAL A 186 -3.44 3.38 2.93
N SER A 187 -2.17 3.32 2.53
CA SER A 187 -1.15 4.33 2.82
C SER A 187 -0.75 5.02 1.53
N TYR A 188 -0.97 6.34 1.48
CA TYR A 188 -0.79 7.15 0.30
C TYR A 188 0.58 7.81 0.28
N PHE A 189 1.23 7.76 -0.87
CA PHE A 189 2.53 8.34 -1.17
C PHE A 189 2.40 9.24 -2.41
N ARG A 190 2.97 10.44 -2.34
CA ARG A 190 2.93 11.47 -3.39
C ARG A 190 4.16 12.36 -3.37
#